data_AF-A0A8T4LDG7-F1
#
_entry.id   AF-A0A8T4LDG7-F1
#
_cell.length_a   1.000
_cell.length_b   1.000
_cell.length_c   1.000
_cell.angle_alpha   90.00
_cell.angle_beta   90.00
_cell.angle_gamma   90.00
#
_symmetry.space_group_name_H-M   'P 1'
#
loop_
_entity.id
_entity.type
_entity.pdbx_description
1 polymer ?
#
loop_
_entity_poly.entity_id
_entity_poly.type
_entity_poly.pdbx_seq_one_letter_code
_entity_poly.pdbx_strand_id
1 'polypeptide(L)'
;MDRQTLFTELFGNSPTIKILEFFIENDLYDYSKSDIFKATGVARTTIQSILDTLSKKRILIQTRKLGRANLQLMLLPPQQK
;
A
#
# COMPACT_ATOMS: atom_id res chain seq x y z
N MET A 1 -12.98 0.17 16.76
CA MET A 1 -11.88 0.84 17.46
C MET A 1 -10.74 0.95 16.48
N ASP A 2 -10.29 2.17 16.18
CA ASP A 2 -9.11 2.38 15.32
C ASP A 2 -7.89 1.83 16.05
N ARG A 3 -7.18 0.90 15.40
CA ARG A 3 -5.93 0.34 15.92
C ARG A 3 -4.86 1.43 15.80
N GLN A 4 -4.35 1.92 16.93
CA GLN A 4 -3.20 2.82 16.94
C GLN A 4 -1.93 1.99 16.85
N THR A 5 -1.18 2.19 15.77
CA THR A 5 0.16 1.68 15.54
C THR A 5 1.19 2.79 15.69
N LEU A 6 2.46 2.44 15.89
CA LEU A 6 3.56 3.40 15.96
C LEU A 6 3.59 4.32 14.71
N PHE A 7 3.25 3.79 13.53
CA PHE A 7 3.13 4.60 12.31
C PHE A 7 2.00 5.62 12.38
N THR A 8 0.81 5.21 12.84
CA THR A 8 -0.32 6.15 12.98
C THR A 8 -0.11 7.16 14.11
N GLU A 9 0.71 6.84 15.12
CA GLU A 9 1.09 7.76 16.18
C GLU A 9 2.09 8.81 15.68
N LEU A 10 3.12 8.38 14.92
CA LEU A 10 4.18 9.25 14.41
C LEU A 10 3.74 10.11 13.21
N PHE A 11 2.95 9.55 12.30
CA PHE A 11 2.58 10.19 11.03
C PHE A 11 1.08 10.53 10.92
N GLY A 12 0.32 10.24 11.97
CA GLY A 12 -1.12 10.47 12.01
C GLY A 12 -1.95 9.33 11.42
N ASN A 13 -3.22 9.28 11.82
CA ASN A 13 -4.18 8.27 11.39
C ASN A 13 -4.83 8.66 10.05
N SER A 14 -4.08 8.54 8.94
CA SER A 14 -4.61 8.77 7.59
C SER A 14 -4.69 7.47 6.77
N PRO A 15 -5.62 7.37 5.80
CA PRO A 15 -5.70 6.23 4.89
C PRO A 15 -4.38 5.94 4.16
N THR A 16 -3.62 6.99 3.82
CA THR A 16 -2.31 6.86 3.18
C THR A 16 -1.31 6.18 4.10
N ILE A 17 -1.26 6.56 5.37
CA ILE A 17 -0.36 5.93 6.35
C ILE A 17 -0.73 4.46 6.57
N LYS A 18 -2.02 4.13 6.71
CA LYS A 18 -2.47 2.73 6.84
C LYS A 18 -2.04 1.87 5.64
N ILE A 19 -2.12 2.42 4.42
CA ILE A 19 -1.71 1.70 3.20
C ILE A 19 -0.18 1.58 3.13
N LEU A 20 0.57 2.62 3.49
CA LEU A 20 2.04 2.57 3.51
C LEU A 20 2.56 1.58 4.55
N GLU A 21 2.01 1.61 5.77
CA GLU A 21 2.30 0.64 6.83
C GLU A 21 2.06 -0.78 6.35
N PHE A 22 0.91 -1.04 5.71
CA PHE A 22 0.62 -2.33 5.11
C PHE A 22 1.72 -2.81 4.15
N PHE A 23 2.21 -1.95 3.25
CA PHE A 23 3.28 -2.33 2.33
C PHE A 23 4.64 -2.51 3.00
N ILE A 24 4.92 -1.79 4.09
CA ILE A 24 6.16 -1.93 4.85
C ILE A 24 6.15 -3.25 5.63
N GLU A 25 5.03 -3.61 6.24
CA GLU A 25 4.86 -4.87 6.97
C GLU A 25 4.80 -6.10 6.03
N ASN A 26 4.44 -5.87 4.77
CA ASN A 26 4.18 -6.93 3.80
C ASN A 26 4.99 -6.73 2.50
N ASP A 27 6.30 -6.50 2.62
CA ASP A 27 7.19 -6.18 1.50
C ASP A 27 7.60 -7.38 0.61
N LEU A 28 7.35 -8.60 1.07
CA LEU A 28 7.77 -9.85 0.41
C LEU A 28 6.81 -10.36 -0.68
N TYR A 29 5.55 -9.90 -0.70
CA TYR A 29 4.50 -10.49 -1.55
C TYR A 29 3.70 -9.43 -2.31
N ASP A 30 3.08 -9.87 -3.41
CA ASP A 30 2.14 -9.05 -4.15
C ASP A 30 0.74 -9.08 -3.51
N TYR A 31 0.10 -7.92 -3.40
CA TYR A 31 -1.25 -7.80 -2.83
C TYR A 31 -2.24 -7.18 -3.79
N SER A 32 -3.47 -7.67 -3.78
CA SER A 32 -4.57 -7.08 -4.54
C SER A 32 -5.22 -5.94 -3.75
N LYS A 33 -5.99 -5.09 -4.43
CA LYS A 33 -6.82 -4.08 -3.75
C LYS A 33 -7.80 -4.68 -2.74
N SER A 34 -8.20 -5.94 -2.94
CA SER A 34 -9.06 -6.65 -1.99
C SER A 34 -8.31 -7.04 -0.73
N ASP A 35 -7.04 -7.41 -0.84
CA ASP A 35 -6.22 -7.80 0.31
C ASP A 35 -5.87 -6.55 1.14
N ILE A 36 -5.51 -5.45 0.47
CA ILE A 36 -5.30 -4.15 1.12
C ILE A 36 -6.56 -3.69 1.84
N PHE A 37 -7.74 -3.83 1.21
CA PHE A 37 -9.02 -3.50 1.84
C PHE A 37 -9.25 -4.34 3.11
N LYS A 38 -9.04 -5.66 3.04
CA LYS A 38 -9.21 -6.56 4.19
C LYS A 38 -8.25 -6.24 5.33
N ALA A 39 -7.02 -5.86 5.03
CA ALA A 39 -6.00 -5.55 6.03
C ALA A 39 -6.18 -4.16 6.66
N THR A 40 -6.51 -3.15 5.85
CA THR A 40 -6.50 -1.74 6.28
C THR A 40 -7.88 -1.18 6.63
N GLY A 41 -8.96 -1.80 6.13
CA GLY A 41 -10.32 -1.27 6.23
C GLY A 41 -10.57 0.00 5.39
N VAL A 42 -9.59 0.46 4.60
CA VAL A 42 -9.70 1.67 3.79
C VAL A 42 -10.58 1.39 2.58
N ALA A 43 -11.53 2.28 2.27
CA ALA A 43 -12.43 2.13 1.13
C ALA A 43 -11.67 1.90 -0.19
N ARG A 44 -12.19 1.02 -1.05
CA ARG A 44 -11.56 0.61 -2.32
C ARG A 44 -11.26 1.78 -3.27
N THR A 45 -12.11 2.80 -3.29
CA THR A 45 -11.91 4.03 -4.09
C THR A 45 -10.72 4.84 -3.61
N THR A 46 -10.56 4.98 -2.29
CA THR A 46 -9.42 5.63 -1.65
C THR A 46 -8.13 4.85 -1.88
N ILE A 47 -8.18 3.51 -1.75
CA ILE A 47 -7.05 2.65 -2.11
C ILE A 47 -6.62 2.91 -3.54
N GLN A 48 -7.55 2.88 -4.50
CA GLN A 48 -7.25 3.14 -5.91
C GLN A 48 -6.51 4.47 -6.10
N SER A 49 -7.05 5.57 -5.57
CA SER A 49 -6.45 6.91 -5.68
C SER A 49 -5.05 6.98 -5.07
N ILE A 50 -4.84 6.36 -3.91
CA ILE A 50 -3.54 6.34 -3.24
C ILE A 50 -2.53 5.51 -4.02
N LEU A 51 -2.91 4.31 -4.50
CA LEU A 51 -2.02 3.47 -5.30
C LEU A 51 -1.62 4.17 -6.60
N ASP A 52 -2.54 4.88 -7.26
CA ASP A 52 -2.23 5.67 -8.46
C ASP A 52 -1.25 6.80 -8.15
N THR A 53 -1.39 7.45 -6.99
CA THR A 53 -0.49 8.51 -6.53
C THR A 53 0.91 7.96 -6.23
N LEU A 54 1.00 6.84 -5.51
CA LEU A 54 2.27 6.21 -5.14
C LEU A 54 2.98 5.65 -6.37
N SER A 55 2.23 5.11 -7.34
CA SER A 55 2.77 4.66 -8.62
C SER A 55 3.32 5.83 -9.46
N LYS A 56 2.60 6.95 -9.55
CA LYS A 56 3.09 8.18 -10.22
C LYS A 56 4.37 8.71 -9.59
N LYS A 57 4.49 8.61 -8.27
CA LYS A 57 5.70 9.00 -7.52
C LYS A 57 6.82 7.96 -7.60
N ARG A 58 6.63 6.84 -8.32
CA ARG A 58 7.55 5.70 -8.41
C ARG A 58 7.92 5.10 -7.05
N ILE A 59 7.08 5.31 -6.04
CA ILE A 59 7.24 4.69 -4.72
C ILE A 59 6.88 3.21 -4.81
N LEU A 60 5.94 2.89 -5.69
CA LEU A 60 5.39 1.55 -5.85
C LEU A 60 5.41 1.16 -7.35
N ILE A 61 5.97 -0.02 -7.69
CA ILE A 61 6.03 -0.57 -9.06
C ILE A 61 4.98 -1.66 -9.30
N GLN A 62 4.27 -1.62 -10.44
CA GLN A 62 3.45 -2.73 -10.93
C GLN A 62 4.34 -3.91 -11.34
N THR A 63 4.32 -5.00 -10.59
CA THR A 63 5.17 -6.18 -10.84
C THR A 63 4.63 -7.01 -12.01
N ARG A 64 3.42 -7.59 -11.93
CA ARG A 64 2.83 -8.46 -12.99
C ARG A 64 1.29 -8.51 -12.98
N LYS A 65 0.67 -8.81 -14.14
CA LYS A 65 -0.75 -9.22 -14.26
C LYS A 65 -0.85 -10.74 -14.13
N LEU A 66 -1.48 -11.26 -13.07
CA LEU A 66 -1.89 -12.67 -12.99
C LEU A 66 -3.38 -12.80 -13.32
N GLY A 67 -3.69 -13.18 -14.56
CA GLY A 67 -5.07 -13.38 -15.02
C GLY A 67 -5.94 -12.11 -15.00
N ARG A 68 -7.09 -12.16 -14.28
CA ARG A 68 -8.04 -11.04 -14.12
C ARG A 68 -7.78 -10.16 -12.88
N ALA A 69 -6.79 -10.49 -12.05
CA ALA A 69 -6.48 -9.76 -10.82
C ALA A 69 -5.29 -8.82 -11.02
N ASN A 70 -5.48 -7.54 -10.68
CA ASN A 70 -4.41 -6.55 -10.62
C ASN A 70 -3.69 -6.71 -9.26
N LEU A 71 -2.53 -7.35 -9.28
CA LEU A 71 -1.63 -7.45 -8.13
C LEU A 71 -0.61 -6.32 -8.19
N GLN A 72 -0.45 -5.61 -7.08
CA GLN A 72 0.31 -4.37 -7.05
C GLN A 72 0.87 -4.10 -5.65
N LEU A 73 2.19 -4.32 -5.44
CA LEU A 73 3.23 -3.27 -5.42
C LEU A 73 4.44 -3.66 -4.54
N MET A 74 5.65 -3.60 -5.11
CA MET A 74 6.92 -3.68 -4.37
C MET A 74 7.45 -2.27 -4.10
N LEU A 75 7.86 -2.00 -2.86
CA LEU A 75 8.62 -0.79 -2.50
C LEU A 75 10.01 -0.90 -3.12
N LEU A 76 10.44 0.10 -3.90
CA LEU A 76 11.82 0.15 -4.39
C LEU A 76 12.77 0.24 -3.19
N PRO A 77 13.77 -0.66 -3.04
CA PRO A 77 14.86 -0.42 -2.11
C PRO A 77 15.58 0.88 -2.53
N PRO A 78 16.06 1.68 -1.57
CA PRO A 78 16.77 2.91 -1.86
C PRO A 78 17.96 2.61 -2.78
N GLN A 79 17.96 3.20 -3.97
CA GLN A 79 19.08 3.15 -4.88
C GLN A 79 20.22 3.96 -4.25
N GLN A 80 21.15 3.26 -3.60
CA GLN A 80 22.41 3.87 -3.19
C GLN A 80 23.13 4.33 -4.46
N LYS A 81 23.32 5.64 -4.59
CA LYS A 81 24.25 6.24 -5.55
C LYS A 81 25.37 6.91 -4.78
#